data_AF-A0A838ENG5-F1
#
_entry.id   AF-A0A838ENG5-F1
#
_cell.length_a   1.000
_cell.length_b   1.000
_cell.length_c   1.000
_cell.angle_alpha   90.00
_cell.angle_beta   90.00
_cell.angle_gamma   90.00
#
_symmetry.space_group_name_H-M   'P 1'
#
loop_
_entity.id
_entity.type
_entity.pdbx_description
1 polymer ?
#
loop_
_entity_poly.entity_id
_entity_poly.type
_entity_poly.pdbx_seq_one_letter_code
_entity_poly.pdbx_strand_id
1 'polypeptide(L)'
;MSEQEEWLPRVPFTTEELQGIVSLVQGHVKYLQSLPLTPKLQKSIDILSSVGTKLARQLVSQEEQVMLPLTGEEVEHLIVAFVIFLGRLPDNIPKSEGRDNATYHVTLWIARLCSSVTEYR
;
A
#
# COMPACT_ATOMS: atom_id res chain seq x y z
N MET A 1 -4.79 23.24 -20.47
CA MET A 1 -4.98 23.35 -19.01
C MET A 1 -4.49 22.05 -18.44
N SER A 2 -3.33 22.07 -17.79
CA SER A 2 -2.73 20.87 -17.23
C SER A 2 -3.50 20.53 -15.95
N GLU A 3 -4.29 19.45 -15.96
CA GLU A 3 -4.74 18.82 -14.73
C GLU A 3 -3.47 18.41 -13.98
N GLN A 4 -3.07 19.21 -12.99
CA GLN A 4 -2.08 18.77 -12.02
C GLN A 4 -2.75 17.60 -11.32
N GLU A 5 -2.29 16.37 -11.60
CA GLU A 5 -2.59 15.23 -10.73
C GLU A 5 -2.29 15.68 -9.31
N GLU A 6 -3.34 15.88 -8.52
CA GLU A 6 -3.25 16.29 -7.13
C GLU A 6 -2.66 15.11 -6.34
N TRP A 7 -1.33 15.06 -6.31
CA TRP A 7 -0.60 14.09 -5.51
C TRP A 7 -0.94 14.38 -4.05
N LEU A 8 -1.40 13.35 -3.34
CA LEU A 8 -1.72 13.45 -1.93
C LEU A 8 -0.52 14.01 -1.13
N PRO A 9 -0.77 14.64 0.03
CA PRO A 9 0.30 15.24 0.81
C PRO A 9 1.25 14.13 1.19
N ARG A 10 2.53 14.41 0.93
CA ARG A 10 3.59 13.43 0.86
C ARG A 10 3.79 12.78 2.24
N VAL A 11 3.29 11.55 2.41
CA VAL A 11 3.42 10.80 3.67
C VAL A 11 4.84 10.26 3.79
N PRO A 12 5.61 10.63 4.83
CA PRO A 12 6.95 10.10 5.01
C PRO A 12 6.88 8.65 5.48
N PHE A 13 7.61 7.79 4.78
CA PHE A 13 7.90 6.42 5.21
C PHE A 13 9.41 6.21 5.25
N THR A 14 9.85 5.37 6.18
CA THR A 14 11.24 4.89 6.17
C THR A 14 11.44 3.95 4.98
N THR A 15 12.70 3.76 4.58
CA THR A 15 13.05 2.77 3.53
C THR A 15 12.58 1.36 3.92
N GLU A 16 12.69 0.97 5.19
CA GLU A 16 12.23 -0.34 5.68
C GLU A 16 10.71 -0.48 5.57
N GLU A 17 9.96 0.55 5.99
CA GLU A 17 8.50 0.57 5.85
C GLU A 17 8.11 0.45 4.37
N LEU A 18 8.81 1.16 3.47
CA LEU A 18 8.56 1.10 2.05
C LEU A 18 8.83 -0.28 1.45
N GLN A 19 9.90 -0.97 1.88
CA GLN A 19 10.16 -2.36 1.49
C GLN A 19 9.04 -3.30 1.95
N GLY A 20 8.56 -3.12 3.19
CA GLY A 20 7.43 -3.86 3.74
C GLY A 20 6.15 -3.64 2.92
N ILE A 21 5.84 -2.38 2.58
CA ILE A 21 4.70 -2.02 1.76
C ILE A 21 4.79 -2.64 0.37
N VAL A 22 5.94 -2.53 -0.31
CA VAL A 22 6.16 -3.13 -1.64
C VAL A 22 5.93 -4.64 -1.60
N SER A 23 6.46 -5.32 -0.58
CA SER A 23 6.31 -6.77 -0.42
C SER A 23 4.86 -7.17 -0.21
N LEU A 24 4.12 -6.43 0.62
CA LEU A 24 2.70 -6.66 0.86
C LEU A 24 1.89 -6.45 -0.42
N VAL A 25 2.12 -5.34 -1.14
CA VAL A 25 1.44 -5.05 -2.41
C VAL A 25 1.68 -6.15 -3.42
N GLN A 26 2.92 -6.60 -3.61
CA GLN A 26 3.24 -7.70 -4.52
C GLN A 26 2.56 -9.01 -4.11
N GLY A 27 2.56 -9.34 -2.81
CA GLY A 27 1.84 -10.50 -2.29
C GLY A 27 0.33 -10.41 -2.52
N HIS A 28 -0.24 -9.22 -2.34
CA HIS A 28 -1.66 -8.97 -2.54
C HIS A 28 -2.05 -9.06 -4.01
N VAL A 29 -1.25 -8.51 -4.93
CA VAL A 29 -1.46 -8.65 -6.38
C VAL A 29 -1.46 -10.13 -6.79
N LYS A 30 -0.48 -10.92 -6.31
CA LYS A 30 -0.45 -12.38 -6.55
C LYS A 30 -1.71 -13.08 -6.01
N TYR A 31 -2.18 -12.67 -4.83
CA TYR A 31 -3.43 -13.19 -4.28
C TYR A 31 -4.63 -12.84 -5.18
N LEU A 32 -4.79 -11.58 -5.60
CA LEU A 32 -5.89 -11.17 -6.47
C LEU A 32 -5.85 -11.92 -7.81
N GLN A 33 -4.67 -12.12 -8.38
CA GLN A 33 -4.49 -12.91 -9.61
C GLN A 33 -4.88 -14.39 -9.47
N SER A 34 -4.93 -14.92 -8.24
CA SER A 34 -5.37 -16.30 -7.99
C SER A 34 -6.90 -16.47 -7.95
N LEU A 35 -7.65 -15.36 -7.88
CA LEU A 35 -9.11 -15.36 -7.83
C LEU A 35 -9.72 -15.34 -9.23
N PRO A 36 -10.98 -15.77 -9.41
CA PRO A 36 -11.70 -15.62 -10.67
C PRO A 36 -11.74 -14.15 -11.12
N LEU A 37 -11.25 -13.90 -12.33
CA LEU A 37 -11.05 -12.53 -12.83
C LEU A 37 -12.39 -11.83 -13.10
N THR A 38 -12.53 -10.62 -12.57
CA THR A 38 -13.64 -9.70 -12.86
C THR A 38 -13.08 -8.34 -13.28
N PRO A 39 -13.83 -7.50 -14.01
CA PRO A 39 -13.35 -6.17 -14.40
C PRO A 39 -12.91 -5.31 -13.21
N LYS A 40 -13.63 -5.39 -12.08
CA LYS A 40 -13.28 -4.69 -10.84
C LYS A 40 -11.94 -5.19 -10.28
N LEU A 41 -11.76 -6.51 -10.26
CA LEU A 41 -10.53 -7.13 -9.76
C LEU A 41 -9.33 -6.79 -10.65
N GLN A 42 -9.51 -6.81 -11.98
CA GLN A 42 -8.49 -6.41 -12.94
C GLN A 42 -8.05 -4.97 -12.71
N LYS A 43 -9.01 -4.05 -12.52
CA LYS A 43 -8.71 -2.64 -12.20
C LYS A 43 -7.87 -2.54 -10.92
N SER A 44 -8.23 -3.26 -9.85
CA SER A 44 -7.44 -3.26 -8.62
C SER A 44 -6.04 -3.84 -8.81
N ILE A 45 -5.88 -4.89 -9.62
CA ILE A 45 -4.56 -5.45 -9.97
C ILE A 45 -3.71 -4.42 -10.70
N ASP A 46 -4.26 -3.72 -11.69
CA ASP A 46 -3.53 -2.74 -12.49
C ASP A 46 -3.07 -1.55 -11.62
N ILE A 47 -3.97 -1.03 -10.79
CA ILE A 47 -3.66 0.06 -9.84
C ILE A 47 -2.57 -0.38 -8.88
N LEU A 48 -2.73 -1.52 -8.19
CA LEU A 48 -1.76 -1.98 -7.20
C LEU A 48 -0.41 -2.36 -7.82
N SER A 49 -0.40 -2.85 -9.07
CA SER A 49 0.86 -3.11 -9.81
C SER A 49 1.58 -1.81 -10.15
N SER A 50 0.85 -0.77 -10.56
CA SER A 50 1.38 0.59 -10.75
C SER A 50 1.96 1.13 -9.45
N VAL A 51 1.20 1.07 -8.35
CA VAL A 51 1.65 1.47 -7.00
C VAL A 51 2.93 0.74 -6.63
N GLY A 52 2.95 -0.60 -6.68
CA GLY A 52 4.13 -1.39 -6.36
C GLY A 52 5.37 -0.99 -7.18
N THR A 53 5.19 -0.65 -8.46
CA THR A 53 6.26 -0.16 -9.33
C THR A 53 6.75 1.22 -8.93
N LYS A 54 5.84 2.16 -8.64
CA LYS A 54 6.19 3.52 -8.18
C LYS A 54 6.99 3.45 -6.88
N LEU A 55 6.51 2.66 -5.92
CA LEU A 55 7.16 2.48 -4.62
C LEU A 55 8.54 1.80 -4.75
N ALA A 56 8.66 0.76 -5.59
CA ALA A 56 9.93 0.10 -5.84
C ALA A 56 10.98 1.02 -6.48
N ARG A 57 10.56 1.95 -7.35
CA ARG A 57 11.48 2.96 -7.93
C ARG A 57 12.03 3.91 -6.87
N GLN A 58 11.22 4.27 -5.88
CA GLN A 58 11.67 5.14 -4.79
C GLN A 58 12.68 4.45 -3.87
N LEU A 59 12.64 3.12 -3.72
CA LEU A 59 13.68 2.39 -2.99
C LEU A 59 15.07 2.51 -3.65
N VAL A 60 15.14 2.82 -4.94
CA VAL A 60 16.40 2.99 -5.68
C VAL A 60 17.00 4.39 -5.47
N SER A 61 16.22 5.39 -5.06
CA SER A 61 16.70 6.78 -4.93
C SER A 61 17.58 7.04 -3.70
N GLN A 62 17.69 6.09 -2.76
CA GLN A 62 18.50 6.17 -1.52
C GLN A 62 18.16 7.36 -0.60
N GLU A 63 16.96 7.92 -0.69
CA GLU A 63 16.51 8.96 0.24
C GLU A 63 16.14 8.34 1.60
N GLU A 64 16.57 8.97 2.72
CA GLU A 64 16.29 8.47 4.08
C GLU A 64 14.79 8.44 4.40
N GLN A 65 14.03 9.36 3.80
CA GLN A 65 12.58 9.41 3.87
C GLN A 65 12.02 9.49 2.46
N VAL A 66 11.11 8.58 2.15
CA VAL A 66 10.49 8.53 0.83
C VAL A 66 9.09 9.13 0.90
N MET A 67 8.83 10.01 -0.05
CA MET A 67 7.53 10.60 -0.30
C MET A 67 6.79 9.73 -1.32
N LEU A 68 5.57 9.29 -1.00
CA LEU A 68 4.79 8.44 -1.92
C LEU A 68 4.08 9.30 -2.98
N PRO A 69 4.44 9.22 -4.27
CA PRO A 69 3.76 9.97 -5.33
C PRO A 69 2.50 9.21 -5.76
N LEU A 70 1.53 9.12 -4.85
CA LEU A 70 0.29 8.38 -5.06
C LEU A 70 -0.90 9.33 -5.20
N THR A 71 -1.81 8.96 -6.09
CA THR A 71 -3.12 9.61 -6.20
C THR A 71 -4.05 9.16 -5.08
N GLY A 72 -5.16 9.87 -4.87
CA GLY A 72 -6.20 9.47 -3.92
C GLY A 72 -6.73 8.05 -4.16
N GLU A 73 -7.00 7.70 -5.42
CA GLU A 73 -7.47 6.36 -5.79
C GLU A 73 -6.43 5.28 -5.49
N GLU A 74 -5.15 5.56 -5.73
CA GLU A 74 -4.05 4.64 -5.42
C GLU A 74 -3.92 4.40 -3.91
N VAL A 75 -4.07 5.44 -3.10
CA VAL A 75 -4.04 5.32 -1.64
C VAL A 75 -5.25 4.54 -1.12
N GLU A 76 -6.45 4.77 -1.66
CA GLU A 76 -7.64 3.99 -1.28
C GLU A 76 -7.45 2.49 -1.57
N HIS A 77 -6.92 2.14 -2.73
CA HIS A 77 -6.62 0.74 -3.07
C HIS A 77 -5.55 0.13 -2.17
N LEU A 78 -4.53 0.91 -1.82
CA LEU A 78 -3.47 0.49 -0.92
C LEU A 78 -4.00 0.22 0.50
N ILE A 79 -4.84 1.10 1.04
CA ILE A 79 -5.51 0.92 2.33
C ILE A 79 -6.37 -0.35 2.32
N VAL A 80 -7.16 -0.57 1.27
CA VAL A 80 -7.97 -1.79 1.12
C VAL A 80 -7.10 -3.04 1.12
N ALA A 81 -5.98 -3.04 0.40
CA ALA A 81 -5.04 -4.16 0.40
C ALA A 81 -4.47 -4.46 1.80
N PHE A 82 -4.14 -3.42 2.58
CA PHE A 82 -3.69 -3.56 3.97
C PHE A 82 -4.77 -4.11 4.89
N VAL A 83 -6.01 -3.63 4.78
CA VAL A 83 -7.14 -4.13 5.56
C VAL A 83 -7.39 -5.61 5.27
N ILE A 84 -7.36 -6.00 3.98
CA ILE A 84 -7.52 -7.42 3.61
C ILE A 84 -6.36 -8.26 4.16
N PHE A 85 -5.12 -7.77 4.11
CA PHE A 85 -3.97 -8.46 4.70
C PHE A 85 -4.17 -8.68 6.20
N LEU A 86 -4.53 -7.64 6.96
CA LEU A 86 -4.82 -7.73 8.39
C LEU A 86 -5.96 -8.71 8.70
N GLY A 87 -7.02 -8.69 7.90
CA GLY A 87 -8.16 -9.61 8.06
C GLY A 87 -7.79 -11.08 7.82
N ARG A 88 -6.75 -11.35 7.02
CA ARG A 88 -6.32 -12.72 6.69
C ARG A 88 -5.16 -13.22 7.54
N LEU A 89 -4.44 -12.34 8.23
CA LEU A 89 -3.35 -12.72 9.13
C LEU A 89 -3.76 -13.78 10.19
N PRO A 90 -4.91 -13.63 10.89
CA PRO A 90 -5.35 -14.59 11.89
C PRO A 90 -5.54 -16.01 11.39
N ASP A 91 -6.08 -16.15 10.17
CA ASP A 91 -6.46 -17.44 9.61
C ASP A 91 -5.27 -18.20 9.01
N ASN A 92 -4.22 -17.47 8.60
CA ASN A 92 -3.10 -18.04 7.86
C ASN A 92 -1.80 -18.13 8.68
N ILE A 93 -1.67 -17.35 9.75
CA ILE A 93 -0.41 -17.25 10.51
C ILE A 93 -0.70 -17.38 12.01
N PRO A 94 -0.15 -18.40 12.70
CA PRO A 94 -0.28 -18.52 14.15
C PRO A 94 0.21 -17.26 14.89
N LYS A 95 -0.35 -17.00 16.06
CA LYS A 95 0.06 -15.86 16.88
C LYS A 95 1.55 -15.97 17.23
N SER A 96 2.29 -14.91 16.92
CA SER A 96 3.73 -14.80 17.13
C SER A 96 4.11 -13.32 17.21
N GLU A 97 5.27 -13.02 17.78
CA GLU A 97 5.80 -11.66 17.83
C GLU A 97 5.92 -11.03 16.43
N GLY A 98 6.37 -11.81 15.44
CA GLY A 98 6.43 -11.34 14.05
C GLY A 98 5.06 -10.97 13.47
N ARG A 99 4.01 -11.75 13.78
CA ARG A 99 2.63 -11.44 13.37
C ARG A 99 2.11 -10.18 14.07
N ASP A 100 2.37 -10.04 15.37
CA ASP A 100 1.91 -8.90 16.15
C ASP A 100 2.62 -7.61 15.67
N ASN A 101 3.93 -7.68 15.38
CA ASN A 101 4.69 -6.58 14.78
C ASN A 101 4.17 -6.21 13.39
N ALA A 102 3.91 -7.19 12.52
CA ALA A 102 3.31 -6.93 11.20
C ALA A 102 1.94 -6.26 11.33
N THR A 103 1.12 -6.71 12.28
CA THR A 103 -0.19 -6.11 12.57
C THR A 103 -0.05 -4.66 13.01
N TYR A 104 0.88 -4.38 13.92
CA TYR A 104 1.17 -3.04 14.41
C TYR A 104 1.61 -2.09 13.28
N HIS A 105 2.63 -2.47 12.52
CA HIS A 105 3.16 -1.62 11.45
C HIS A 105 2.13 -1.36 10.35
N VAL A 106 1.41 -2.39 9.89
CA VAL A 106 0.37 -2.22 8.85
C VAL A 106 -0.76 -1.31 9.36
N THR A 107 -1.14 -1.42 10.64
CA THR A 107 -2.13 -0.52 11.25
C THR A 107 -1.64 0.93 11.27
N LEU A 108 -0.37 1.16 11.62
CA LEU A 108 0.23 2.49 11.56
C LEU A 108 0.25 3.05 10.14
N TRP A 109 0.60 2.24 9.14
CA TRP A 109 0.61 2.68 7.74
C TRP A 109 -0.78 3.08 7.27
N ILE A 110 -1.82 2.29 7.61
CA ILE A 110 -3.21 2.66 7.33
C ILE A 110 -3.55 4.01 7.96
N ALA A 111 -3.23 4.21 9.24
CA ALA A 111 -3.53 5.46 9.93
C ALA A 111 -2.86 6.67 9.25
N ARG A 112 -1.58 6.56 8.89
CA ARG A 112 -0.84 7.63 8.19
C ARG A 112 -1.44 7.93 6.80
N LEU A 113 -1.77 6.90 6.03
CA LEU A 113 -2.40 7.06 4.72
C LEU A 113 -3.79 7.68 4.84
N CYS A 114 -4.61 7.25 5.79
CA CYS A 114 -5.92 7.84 6.06
C CYS A 114 -5.81 9.34 6.42
N SER A 115 -4.88 9.69 7.32
CA SER A 115 -4.63 11.10 7.67
C SER A 115 -4.30 11.95 6.44
N SER A 116 -3.47 11.42 5.53
CA SER A 116 -3.11 12.13 4.29
C SER A 116 -4.27 12.36 3.33
N VAL A 117 -5.25 11.44 3.30
CA VAL A 117 -6.45 11.57 2.46
C VAL A 117 -7.42 12.57 3.10
N THR A 118 -7.56 12.58 4.43
CA THR A 118 -8.45 13.51 5.13
C THR A 118 -7.95 14.94 5.13
N GLU A 119 -6.64 15.17 5.14
CA GLU A 119 -6.04 16.51 5.07
C GLU A 119 -6.16 17.15 3.67
N TYR A 120 -6.53 16.36 2.66
CA TYR A 120 -6.65 16.78 1.26
C TYR A 120 -8.10 16.95 0.78
N ARG A 121 -9.09 16.69 1.64
CA ARG A 121 -10.53 16.90 1.37
C ARG A 121 -11.05 18.12 2.10
#